data_AF-A0A081BHG1-F1
#
_entry.id   AF-A0A081BHG1-F1
#
_cell.length_a   1.000
_cell.length_b   1.000
_cell.length_c   1.000
_cell.angle_alpha   90.00
_cell.angle_beta   90.00
_cell.angle_gamma   90.00
#
_symmetry.space_group_name_H-M   'P 1'
#
loop_
_entity.id
_entity.type
_entity.pdbx_description
1 polymer ?
#
loop_
_entity_poly.entity_id
_entity_poly.type
_entity_poly.pdbx_seq_one_letter_code
_entity_poly.pdbx_strand_id
1 'polypeptide(L)'
;MNSKTSFLGIDNVRDVTRVSIVAALYVVLTMVLAPFSFAAVQVRLAEMFNLLAIFNKRYVIAVTLGVAISNFLMSPLGMIDVVWGSLSTLFTLVVLRFFIPYVKSFNSRLVTGVLWVTFSMFTIAAEIAFIGKTAFWATFWLNWGTIAIGEFISLVIGAILLYIMSKRIDLDKLLD
;
A
#
# COMPACT_ATOMS: atom_id res chain seq x y z
N MET A 1 -15.22 26.69 -4.20
CA MET A 1 -16.57 26.13 -3.98
C MET A 1 -16.74 24.91 -4.87
N ASN A 2 -16.91 23.73 -4.24
CA ASN A 2 -17.38 22.43 -4.76
C ASN A 2 -17.15 22.11 -6.26
N SER A 3 -16.02 21.46 -6.57
CA SER A 3 -16.04 20.44 -7.61
C SER A 3 -16.44 19.13 -6.94
N LYS A 4 -17.55 18.54 -7.37
CA LYS A 4 -18.07 17.26 -6.88
C LYS A 4 -17.06 16.15 -7.21
N THR A 5 -16.01 16.02 -6.41
CA THR A 5 -15.15 14.85 -6.53
C THR A 5 -15.96 13.64 -6.08
N SER A 6 -16.18 12.67 -6.96
CA SER A 6 -16.85 11.41 -6.62
C SER A 6 -16.26 10.84 -5.34
N PHE A 7 -16.99 10.01 -4.59
CA PHE A 7 -16.50 9.40 -3.35
C PHE A 7 -15.10 8.76 -3.52
N LEU A 8 -14.82 8.27 -4.73
CA LEU A 8 -13.59 7.64 -5.18
C LEU A 8 -12.54 8.59 -5.81
N GLY A 9 -12.93 9.81 -6.21
CA GLY A 9 -12.05 10.78 -6.88
C GLY A 9 -11.69 10.44 -8.31
N ILE A 10 -12.57 9.69 -9.00
CA ILE A 10 -12.45 9.33 -10.40
C ILE A 10 -13.63 9.96 -11.12
N ASP A 11 -13.40 11.08 -11.81
CA ASP A 11 -14.48 11.85 -12.42
C ASP A 11 -14.34 11.92 -13.95
N ASN A 12 -13.18 11.58 -14.50
CA ASN A 12 -12.90 11.62 -15.94
C ASN A 12 -12.00 10.45 -16.39
N VAL A 13 -11.85 10.31 -17.72
CA VAL A 13 -11.02 9.27 -18.35
C VAL A 13 -9.55 9.38 -17.95
N ARG A 14 -9.03 10.60 -17.73
CA ARG A 14 -7.64 10.82 -17.31
C ARG A 14 -7.38 10.26 -15.91
N ASP A 15 -8.35 10.33 -15.00
CA ASP A 15 -8.24 9.74 -13.66
C ASP A 15 -8.20 8.22 -13.74
N VAL A 16 -9.04 7.62 -14.59
CA VAL A 16 -9.02 6.17 -14.86
C VAL A 16 -7.66 5.74 -15.42
N THR A 17 -7.09 6.51 -16.36
CA THR A 17 -5.75 6.24 -16.89
C THR A 17 -4.68 6.29 -15.79
N ARG A 18 -4.70 7.30 -14.92
CA ARG A 18 -3.75 7.44 -13.81
C ARG A 18 -3.83 6.27 -12.82
N VAL A 19 -5.05 5.89 -12.44
CA VAL A 19 -5.31 4.73 -11.58
C VAL A 19 -4.78 3.45 -12.22
N SER A 20 -5.06 3.25 -13.51
CA SER A 20 -4.63 2.06 -14.26
C SER A 20 -3.11 1.97 -14.38
N ILE A 21 -2.42 3.08 -14.62
CA ILE A 21 -0.95 3.13 -14.69
C ILE A 21 -0.35 2.75 -13.33
N VAL A 22 -0.84 3.31 -12.23
CA VAL A 22 -0.31 2.99 -10.89
C VAL A 22 -0.58 1.53 -10.53
N ALA A 23 -1.78 1.02 -10.80
CA ALA A 23 -2.10 -0.40 -10.59
C ALA A 23 -1.19 -1.32 -11.42
N ALA A 24 -0.97 -0.99 -12.70
CA ALA A 24 -0.07 -1.76 -13.57
C ALA A 24 1.38 -1.73 -13.07
N LEU A 25 1.88 -0.56 -12.66
CA LEU A 25 3.21 -0.42 -12.08
C LEU A 25 3.35 -1.23 -10.78
N TYR A 26 2.32 -1.23 -9.93
CA TYR A 26 2.29 -2.06 -8.74
C TYR A 26 2.45 -3.54 -9.11
N VAL A 27 1.62 -4.06 -10.03
CA VAL A 27 1.66 -5.48 -10.45
C VAL A 27 3.01 -5.85 -11.07
N VAL A 28 3.53 -5.03 -11.99
CA VAL A 28 4.83 -5.28 -12.63
C VAL A 28 5.96 -5.29 -11.61
N LEU A 29 5.95 -4.35 -10.67
CA LEU A 29 6.98 -4.27 -9.64
C LEU A 29 6.93 -5.50 -8.72
N THR A 30 5.74 -5.95 -8.32
CA THR A 30 5.54 -7.18 -7.55
C THR A 30 6.02 -8.42 -8.32
N MET A 31 5.77 -8.49 -9.63
CA MET A 31 6.23 -9.60 -10.47
C MET A 31 7.74 -9.66 -10.63
N VAL A 32 8.38 -8.52 -10.92
CA VAL A 32 9.83 -8.46 -11.12
C VAL A 32 10.58 -8.75 -9.82
N LEU A 33 10.00 -8.33 -8.68
CA LEU A 33 10.62 -8.47 -7.37
C LEU A 33 10.09 -9.66 -6.56
N ALA A 34 9.36 -10.58 -7.20
CA ALA A 34 8.86 -11.82 -6.59
C ALA A 34 9.91 -12.53 -5.71
N PRO A 35 11.18 -12.69 -6.15
CA PRO A 35 12.19 -13.39 -5.35
C PRO A 35 12.50 -12.72 -4.02
N PHE A 36 12.37 -11.39 -3.95
CA PHE A 36 12.58 -10.60 -2.74
C PHE A 36 11.31 -10.50 -1.87
N SER A 37 10.13 -10.60 -2.49
CA SER A 37 8.85 -10.56 -1.80
C SER A 37 8.50 -11.83 -1.04
N PHE A 38 9.13 -12.98 -1.35
CA PHE A 38 8.93 -14.26 -0.66
C PHE A 38 10.17 -14.80 0.08
N ALA A 39 11.20 -13.96 0.26
CA ALA A 39 12.40 -14.32 1.04
C ALA A 39 12.12 -14.38 2.55
N ALA A 40 13.10 -14.82 3.35
CA ALA A 40 12.98 -14.92 4.82
C ALA A 40 12.57 -13.59 5.49
N VAL A 41 12.93 -12.47 4.88
CA VAL A 41 12.32 -11.15 5.15
C VAL A 41 11.53 -10.79 3.89
N GLN A 42 10.20 -10.77 4.00
CA GLN A 42 9.32 -10.49 2.87
C GLN A 42 9.31 -9.00 2.56
N VAL A 43 10.13 -8.57 1.58
CA VAL A 43 10.18 -7.17 1.16
C VAL A 43 9.19 -6.95 0.02
N ARG A 44 8.10 -6.24 0.30
CA ARG A 44 7.11 -5.86 -0.70
C ARG A 44 7.33 -4.42 -1.17
N LEU A 45 8.32 -4.24 -2.07
CA LEU A 45 8.65 -2.92 -2.59
C LEU A 45 7.45 -2.22 -3.26
N ALA A 46 6.51 -2.97 -3.85
CA ALA A 46 5.30 -2.40 -4.43
C ALA A 46 4.41 -1.66 -3.42
N GLU A 47 4.47 -1.99 -2.13
CA GLU A 47 3.69 -1.30 -1.09
C GLU A 47 4.15 0.14 -0.86
N MET A 48 5.30 0.55 -1.43
CA MET A 48 5.70 1.97 -1.46
C MET A 48 4.63 2.86 -2.12
N PHE A 49 3.83 2.31 -3.04
CA PHE A 49 2.74 3.03 -3.69
C PHE A 49 1.60 3.40 -2.72
N ASN A 50 1.51 2.78 -1.54
CA ASN A 50 0.55 3.17 -0.49
C ASN A 50 0.69 4.64 -0.09
N LEU A 51 1.90 5.20 -0.16
CA LEU A 51 2.15 6.62 0.13
C LEU A 51 1.50 7.56 -0.90
N LEU A 52 1.17 7.09 -2.10
CA LEU A 52 0.44 7.89 -3.09
C LEU A 52 -0.98 8.24 -2.63
N ALA A 53 -1.59 7.40 -1.78
CA ALA A 53 -2.93 7.64 -1.22
C ALA A 53 -2.99 8.90 -0.33
N ILE A 54 -1.84 9.38 0.15
CA ILE A 54 -1.70 10.64 0.90
C ILE A 54 -2.15 11.83 0.04
N PHE A 55 -1.83 11.81 -1.25
CA PHE A 55 -2.10 12.91 -2.18
C PHE A 55 -3.56 12.86 -2.65
N ASN A 56 -3.98 11.76 -3.28
CA ASN A 56 -5.32 11.67 -3.86
C ASN A 56 -6.03 10.35 -3.51
N LYS A 57 -7.33 10.43 -3.21
CA LYS A 57 -8.21 9.30 -2.87
C LYS A 57 -8.29 8.26 -3.98
N ARG A 58 -8.08 8.65 -5.24
CA ARG A 58 -8.06 7.70 -6.37
C ARG A 58 -6.95 6.64 -6.24
N TYR A 59 -5.83 6.97 -5.59
CA TYR A 59 -4.73 6.03 -5.41
C TYR A 59 -5.03 4.96 -4.37
N VAL A 60 -6.01 5.17 -3.48
CA VAL A 60 -6.54 4.09 -2.62
C VAL A 60 -7.02 2.94 -3.49
N ILE A 61 -7.82 3.26 -4.52
CA ILE A 61 -8.36 2.26 -5.45
C ILE A 61 -7.25 1.67 -6.32
N ALA A 62 -6.34 2.51 -6.82
CA ALA A 62 -5.24 2.06 -7.65
C ALA A 62 -4.39 0.99 -6.95
N VAL A 63 -4.03 1.22 -5.69
CA VAL A 63 -3.18 0.29 -4.95
C VAL A 63 -3.98 -0.94 -4.51
N THR A 64 -5.22 -0.80 -4.05
CA THR A 64 -6.08 -1.95 -3.74
C THR A 64 -6.27 -2.87 -4.95
N LEU A 65 -6.50 -2.31 -6.14
CA LEU A 65 -6.57 -3.10 -7.39
C LEU A 65 -5.23 -3.74 -7.74
N GLY A 66 -4.12 -3.01 -7.56
CA GLY A 66 -2.77 -3.55 -7.72
C GLY A 66 -2.53 -4.79 -6.87
N VAL A 67 -2.84 -4.71 -5.57
CA VAL A 67 -2.74 -5.82 -4.61
C VAL A 67 -3.64 -6.99 -5.03
N ALA A 68 -4.91 -6.72 -5.35
CA ALA A 68 -5.84 -7.76 -5.75
C ALA A 68 -5.35 -8.54 -6.99
N ILE A 69 -4.87 -7.81 -8.01
CA ILE A 69 -4.35 -8.41 -9.24
C ILE A 69 -3.04 -9.15 -8.98
N SER A 70 -2.10 -8.57 -8.22
CA SER A 70 -0.83 -9.25 -7.92
C SER A 70 -1.05 -10.52 -7.11
N ASN A 71 -1.93 -10.48 -6.11
CA ASN A 71 -2.24 -11.65 -5.29
C ASN A 71 -2.95 -12.71 -6.13
N PHE A 72 -3.82 -12.32 -7.06
CA PHE A 72 -4.50 -13.26 -7.94
C PHE A 72 -3.52 -14.00 -8.86
N LEU A 73 -2.47 -13.31 -9.32
CA LEU A 73 -1.49 -13.87 -10.26
C LEU A 73 -0.35 -14.63 -9.57
N MET A 74 -0.02 -14.30 -8.32
CA MET A 74 1.22 -14.76 -7.69
C MET A 74 1.07 -15.36 -6.29
N SER A 75 -0.09 -15.23 -5.63
CA SER A 75 -0.21 -15.67 -4.24
C SER A 75 -0.23 -17.20 -4.11
N PRO A 76 0.63 -17.78 -3.26
CA PRO A 76 0.57 -19.20 -2.89
C PRO A 76 -0.73 -19.59 -2.15
N LEU A 77 -1.40 -18.62 -1.52
CA LEU A 77 -2.63 -18.81 -0.73
C LEU A 77 -3.91 -18.70 -1.58
N GLY A 78 -3.77 -18.35 -2.87
CA GLY A 78 -4.88 -18.27 -3.82
C GLY A 78 -5.89 -17.16 -3.48
N MET A 79 -7.18 -17.43 -3.70
CA MET A 79 -8.26 -16.44 -3.61
C MET A 79 -8.42 -15.82 -2.21
N ILE A 80 -7.99 -16.52 -1.15
CA ILE A 80 -8.10 -16.03 0.23
C ILE A 80 -7.23 -14.79 0.43
N ASP A 81 -5.98 -14.81 -0.03
CA ASP A 81 -5.05 -13.68 0.06
C ASP A 81 -5.44 -12.54 -0.91
N VAL A 82 -6.14 -12.86 -2.01
CA VAL A 82 -6.74 -11.81 -2.86
C VAL A 82 -7.76 -11.02 -2.07
N VAL A 83 -8.71 -11.69 -1.42
CA VAL A 83 -9.80 -11.03 -0.69
C VAL A 83 -9.25 -10.37 0.58
N TRP A 84 -8.48 -11.10 1.39
CA TRP A 84 -7.99 -10.59 2.66
C TRP A 84 -6.92 -9.52 2.49
N GLY A 85 -5.95 -9.72 1.59
CA GLY A 85 -4.93 -8.74 1.27
C GLY A 85 -5.53 -7.45 0.71
N SER A 86 -6.43 -7.55 -0.28
CA SER A 86 -7.06 -6.34 -0.85
C SER A 86 -7.94 -5.59 0.14
N LEU A 87 -8.72 -6.30 0.97
CA LEU A 87 -9.55 -5.68 2.02
C LEU A 87 -8.69 -5.04 3.11
N SER A 88 -7.61 -5.69 3.51
CA SER A 88 -6.66 -5.13 4.47
C SER A 88 -6.04 -3.83 3.93
N THR A 89 -5.50 -3.86 2.72
CA THR A 89 -4.91 -2.66 2.11
C THR A 89 -5.94 -1.55 1.96
N LEU A 90 -7.15 -1.88 1.50
CA LEU A 90 -8.24 -0.91 1.39
C LEU A 90 -8.54 -0.25 2.75
N PHE A 91 -8.70 -1.05 3.81
CA PHE A 91 -8.94 -0.55 5.15
C PHE A 91 -7.80 0.35 5.64
N THR A 92 -6.55 -0.12 5.51
CA THR A 92 -5.35 0.63 5.89
C THR A 92 -5.29 1.98 5.19
N LEU A 93 -5.51 2.02 3.88
CA LEU A 93 -5.42 3.25 3.09
C LEU A 93 -6.57 4.21 3.36
N VAL A 94 -7.78 3.71 3.60
CA VAL A 94 -8.93 4.54 4.01
C VAL A 94 -8.66 5.18 5.37
N VAL A 95 -8.16 4.41 6.34
CA VAL A 95 -7.81 4.95 7.66
C VAL A 95 -6.67 5.96 7.55
N LEU A 96 -5.63 5.67 6.78
CA LEU A 96 -4.55 6.62 6.52
C LEU A 96 -5.11 7.94 5.98
N ARG A 97 -5.95 7.86 4.94
CA ARG A 97 -6.57 9.02 4.31
C ARG A 97 -7.46 9.82 5.25
N PHE A 98 -8.08 9.18 6.23
CA PHE A 98 -8.85 9.86 7.28
C PHE A 98 -7.94 10.71 8.19
N PHE A 99 -6.73 10.24 8.52
CA PHE A 99 -5.80 10.95 9.38
C PHE A 99 -4.97 12.03 8.68
N ILE A 100 -4.63 11.85 7.40
CA ILE A 100 -3.77 12.78 6.63
C ILE A 100 -4.23 14.25 6.65
N PRO A 101 -5.53 14.60 6.55
CA PRO A 101 -6.00 15.98 6.63
C PRO A 101 -5.63 16.70 7.94
N TYR A 102 -5.46 15.96 9.05
CA TYR A 102 -5.07 16.51 10.34
C TYR A 102 -3.55 16.78 10.45
N VAL A 103 -2.76 16.25 9.51
CA VAL A 103 -1.30 16.40 9.48
C VAL A 103 -0.92 17.48 8.48
N LYS A 104 -0.32 18.57 8.97
CA LYS A 104 -0.06 19.77 8.16
C LYS A 104 1.25 19.71 7.37
N SER A 105 2.30 19.10 7.91
CA SER A 105 3.61 19.08 7.26
C SER A 105 3.76 17.88 6.32
N PHE A 106 4.38 18.10 5.16
CA PHE A 106 4.64 17.06 4.16
C PHE A 106 5.45 15.90 4.75
N ASN A 107 6.53 16.20 5.47
CA ASN A 107 7.36 15.18 6.11
C ASN A 107 6.59 14.39 7.16
N SER A 108 5.74 15.03 7.98
CA SER A 108 4.93 14.31 8.96
C SER A 108 3.88 13.44 8.27
N ARG A 109 3.29 13.85 7.14
CA ARG A 109 2.38 13.00 6.37
C ARG A 109 3.05 11.72 5.89
N LEU A 110 4.27 11.82 5.36
CA LEU A 110 5.06 10.65 4.96
C LEU A 110 5.38 9.75 6.14
N VAL A 111 5.86 10.30 7.26
CA VAL A 111 6.17 9.52 8.47
C VAL A 111 4.91 8.83 9.02
N THR A 112 3.77 9.53 9.08
CA THR A 112 2.49 8.93 9.48
C THR A 112 2.09 7.79 8.55
N GLY A 113 2.25 7.96 7.24
CA GLY A 113 2.02 6.90 6.26
C GLY A 113 2.91 5.68 6.49
N VAL A 114 4.22 5.89 6.63
CA VAL A 114 5.19 4.82 6.89
C VAL A 114 4.82 4.05 8.16
N LEU A 115 4.60 4.75 9.27
CA LEU A 115 4.29 4.11 10.56
C LEU A 115 2.96 3.37 10.55
N TRP A 116 1.91 3.97 10.00
CA TRP A 116 0.59 3.37 9.95
C TRP A 116 0.54 2.14 9.06
N VAL A 117 1.08 2.22 7.84
CA VAL A 117 1.08 1.09 6.91
C VAL A 117 1.96 -0.04 7.44
N THR A 118 3.14 0.26 7.98
CA THR A 118 3.99 -0.74 8.66
C THR A 118 3.25 -1.43 9.81
N PHE A 119 2.57 -0.65 10.65
CA PHE A 119 1.80 -1.20 11.76
C PHE A 119 0.69 -2.13 11.25
N SER A 120 -0.05 -1.73 10.21
CA SER A 120 -1.18 -2.46 9.64
C SER A 120 -0.88 -3.88 9.14
N MET A 121 0.40 -4.23 9.00
CA MET A 121 0.87 -5.58 8.65
C MET A 121 0.43 -6.66 9.65
N PHE A 122 -0.08 -6.27 10.84
CA PHE A 122 -0.70 -7.21 11.78
C PHE A 122 -1.88 -7.98 11.14
N THR A 123 -2.58 -7.37 10.19
CA THR A 123 -3.73 -7.98 9.51
C THR A 123 -3.32 -9.18 8.64
N ILE A 124 -2.21 -9.05 7.90
CA ILE A 124 -1.64 -10.11 7.05
C ILE A 124 -0.97 -11.17 7.93
N ALA A 125 -0.27 -10.76 8.98
CA ALA A 125 0.31 -11.71 9.94
C ALA A 125 -0.78 -12.56 10.64
N ALA A 126 -1.94 -11.98 10.95
CA ALA A 126 -3.08 -12.69 11.52
C ALA A 126 -3.66 -13.72 10.53
N GLU A 127 -3.73 -13.39 9.24
CA GLU A 127 -4.15 -14.32 8.19
C GLU A 127 -3.24 -15.55 8.14
N ILE A 128 -1.92 -15.33 8.07
CA ILE A 128 -0.92 -16.40 8.01
C ILE A 128 -1.00 -17.28 9.27
N ALA A 129 -1.14 -16.67 10.45
CA ALA A 129 -1.26 -17.38 11.71
C ALA A 129 -2.56 -18.23 11.79
N PHE A 130 -3.66 -17.73 11.22
CA PHE A 130 -4.94 -18.45 11.17
C PHE A 130 -4.90 -19.63 10.20
N ILE A 131 -4.32 -19.43 9.00
CA ILE A 131 -4.22 -20.47 7.97
C ILE A 131 -3.18 -21.55 8.32
N GLY A 132 -2.09 -21.16 8.98
CA GLY A 132 -1.01 -22.08 9.35
C GLY A 132 -1.43 -23.21 10.30
N LYS A 133 -2.59 -23.11 10.97
CA LYS A 133 -3.13 -24.09 11.94
C LYS A 133 -2.15 -24.55 13.05
N THR A 134 -1.09 -23.79 13.26
CA THR A 134 -0.08 -23.98 14.33
C THR A 134 -0.38 -23.09 15.53
N ALA A 135 0.57 -22.98 16.48
CA ALA A 135 0.46 -22.07 17.61
C ALA A 135 0.30 -20.60 17.15
N PHE A 136 -0.95 -20.13 17.13
CA PHE A 136 -1.37 -18.84 16.56
C PHE A 136 -0.47 -17.68 16.99
N TRP A 137 -0.26 -17.50 18.30
CA TRP A 137 0.52 -16.37 18.82
C TRP A 137 1.99 -16.41 18.42
N ALA A 138 2.62 -17.58 18.41
CA ALA A 138 4.02 -17.70 18.02
C ALA A 138 4.21 -17.42 16.52
N THR A 139 3.34 -17.98 15.68
CA THR A 139 3.33 -17.75 14.24
C THR A 139 3.00 -16.29 13.91
N PHE A 140 2.07 -15.68 14.63
CA PHE A 140 1.69 -14.27 14.46
C PHE A 140 2.87 -13.33 14.73
N TRP A 141 3.50 -13.41 15.90
CA TRP A 141 4.55 -12.47 16.28
C TRP A 141 5.79 -12.57 15.37
N LEU A 142 6.14 -13.79 14.94
CA LEU A 142 7.26 -14.03 14.03
C LEU A 142 6.98 -13.45 12.63
N ASN A 143 5.81 -13.77 12.04
CA ASN A 143 5.44 -13.25 10.74
C ASN A 143 5.23 -11.73 10.77
N TRP A 144 4.61 -11.20 11.82
CA TRP A 144 4.43 -9.76 11.96
C TRP A 144 5.77 -9.04 11.99
N GLY A 145 6.73 -9.50 12.79
CA GLY A 145 8.05 -8.87 12.86
C GLY A 145 8.79 -8.88 11.51
N THR A 146 8.79 -10.01 10.81
CA THR A 146 9.49 -10.14 9.52
C THR A 146 8.83 -9.33 8.41
N ILE A 147 7.50 -9.38 8.30
CA ILE A 147 6.73 -8.63 7.30
C ILE A 147 6.79 -7.13 7.59
N ALA A 148 6.63 -6.71 8.86
CA ALA A 148 6.70 -5.30 9.23
C ALA A 148 8.08 -4.70 8.92
N ILE A 149 9.17 -5.44 9.10
CA ILE A 149 10.52 -4.98 8.73
C ILE A 149 10.63 -4.78 7.21
N GLY A 150 10.19 -5.76 6.41
CA GLY A 150 10.24 -5.67 4.95
C GLY A 150 9.37 -4.54 4.41
N GLU A 151 8.21 -4.33 5.01
CA GLU A 151 7.30 -3.23 4.70
C GLU A 151 7.91 -1.87 5.07
N PHE A 152 8.47 -1.75 6.27
CA PHE A 152 9.12 -0.52 6.72
C PHE A 152 10.23 -0.08 5.77
N ILE A 153 11.08 -1.01 5.33
CA ILE A 153 12.13 -0.74 4.34
C ILE A 153 11.52 -0.20 3.03
N SER A 154 10.47 -0.85 2.54
CA SER A 154 9.79 -0.49 1.30
C SER A 154 9.18 0.90 1.36
N LEU A 155 8.50 1.23 2.45
CA LEU A 155 7.87 2.52 2.68
C LEU A 155 8.90 3.63 2.89
N VAL A 156 10.02 3.35 3.58
CA VAL A 156 11.10 4.32 3.74
C VAL A 156 11.72 4.67 2.39
N ILE A 157 11.95 3.67 1.52
CA ILE A 157 12.42 3.91 0.15
C ILE A 157 11.41 4.77 -0.61
N GLY A 158 10.13 4.44 -0.55
CA GLY A 158 9.05 5.23 -1.14
C GLY A 158 9.02 6.68 -0.65
N ALA A 159 9.15 6.89 0.67
CA ALA A 159 9.14 8.20 1.29
C ALA A 159 10.35 9.04 0.86
N ILE A 160 11.54 8.43 0.77
CA ILE A 160 12.75 9.10 0.27
C ILE A 160 12.55 9.51 -1.20
N LEU A 161 12.03 8.62 -2.04
CA LEU A 161 11.77 8.91 -3.45
C LEU A 161 10.78 10.08 -3.60
N LEU A 162 9.65 10.05 -2.88
CA LEU A 162 8.66 11.13 -2.89
C LEU A 162 9.26 12.44 -2.35
N TYR A 163 10.10 12.38 -1.32
CA TYR A 163 10.77 13.57 -0.80
C TYR A 163 11.78 14.18 -1.79
N ILE A 164 12.53 13.35 -2.53
CA ILE A 164 13.44 13.84 -3.58
C ILE A 164 12.63 14.46 -4.72
N MET A 165 11.54 13.81 -5.14
CA MET A 165 10.66 14.31 -6.19
C MET A 165 10.00 15.64 -5.80
N SER A 166 9.59 15.80 -4.54
CA SER A 166 8.95 17.04 -4.06
C SER A 166 9.88 18.25 -4.09
N LYS A 167 11.21 18.05 -4.09
CA LYS A 167 12.19 19.14 -4.28
C LYS A 167 12.27 19.66 -5.72
N ARG A 168 11.76 18.89 -6.70
CA ARG A 168 11.86 19.21 -8.13
C ARG A 168 10.50 19.45 -8.78
N ILE A 169 9.45 18.86 -8.24
CA ILE A 169 8.10 18.85 -8.81
C ILE A 169 7.11 19.11 -7.70
N ASP A 170 6.09 19.92 -7.99
CA ASP A 170 4.92 20.05 -7.13
C ASP A 170 4.08 18.77 -7.22
N LEU A 171 4.28 17.86 -6.25
CA LEU A 171 3.62 16.56 -6.22
C LEU A 171 2.12 16.68 -6.02
N ASP A 172 1.65 17.67 -5.28
CA ASP A 172 0.21 17.88 -5.07
C ASP A 172 -0.44 18.20 -6.42
N LYS A 173 0.18 19.06 -7.23
CA LYS A 173 -0.32 19.39 -8.57
C LYS A 173 -0.20 18.25 -9.59
N LEU A 174 0.86 17.43 -9.50
CA LEU A 174 1.07 16.30 -10.42
C LEU A 174 0.06 15.17 -10.13
N LEU A 175 -0.20 14.94 -8.83
CA LEU A 175 -0.97 13.82 -8.32
C LEU A 175 -2.42 14.17 -7.95
N ASP A 176 -2.86 15.42 -8.13
CA ASP A 176 -4.27 15.85 -8.24
C ASP A 176 -4.89 15.49 -9.58
#